data_AF-A0A7S1PMP5-F1
#
_entry.id   AF-A0A7S1PMP5-F1
#
_cell.length_a   1.000
_cell.length_b   1.000
_cell.length_c   1.000
_cell.angle_alpha   90.00
_cell.angle_beta   90.00
_cell.angle_gamma   90.00
#
_symmetry.space_group_name_H-M   'P 1'
#
loop_
_entity.id
_entity.type
_entity.pdbx_description
1 polymer ?
#
loop_
_entity_poly.entity_id
_entity_poly.type
_entity_poly.pdbx_seq_one_letter_code
_entity_poly.pdbx_strand_id
1 'polypeptide(L)'
;LDGFTCPPHGPHLRCFLCKSPFPRRPLCDVPQECDLCGKAFCDLYLGGCRNPQGVGYLQPVGDHAMSELPLGSLFLGNTVEQGILLRYLETAKVDVPTLWALCVEKLKSGEWVPDITSVRGPLKSATVCAPCAQRVFSSLLYHFRRAIPRDSLPPTVTARPDCWYGIQCRTMRHSTQHAQAYNHVCPNVKRKE
;
A
#
# COMPACT_ATOMS: atom_id res chain seq x y z
N LEU A 1 -5.35 -29.45 0.21
CA LEU A 1 -4.38 -29.41 1.33
C LEU A 1 -4.91 -30.33 2.40
N ASP A 2 -4.08 -31.22 2.94
CA ASP A 2 -4.30 -32.12 4.10
C ASP A 2 -5.56 -33.01 4.24
N GLY A 3 -6.51 -33.00 3.30
CA GLY A 3 -7.71 -33.85 3.37
C GLY A 3 -8.71 -33.42 4.45
N PHE A 4 -8.58 -32.19 4.97
CA PHE A 4 -9.44 -31.67 6.02
C PHE A 4 -10.93 -31.73 5.66
N THR A 5 -11.73 -32.24 6.59
CA THR A 5 -13.20 -32.22 6.53
C THR A 5 -13.73 -31.42 7.71
N CYS A 6 -14.70 -30.53 7.46
CA CYS A 6 -15.29 -29.72 8.52
C CYS A 6 -15.97 -30.61 9.57
N PRO A 7 -15.78 -30.35 10.87
CA PRO A 7 -16.61 -30.96 11.89
C PRO A 7 -18.06 -30.45 11.78
N PRO A 8 -19.05 -31.17 12.34
CA PRO A 8 -20.41 -30.65 12.49
C PRO A 8 -20.39 -29.27 13.13
N HIS A 9 -21.10 -28.31 12.52
CA HIS A 9 -21.15 -26.90 12.95
C HIS A 9 -19.80 -26.17 13.00
N GLY A 10 -18.78 -26.65 12.28
CA GLY A 10 -17.49 -25.98 12.18
C GLY A 10 -17.63 -24.53 11.67
N PRO A 11 -16.78 -23.60 12.15
CA PRO A 11 -16.83 -22.21 11.71
C PRO A 11 -16.40 -22.09 10.24
N HIS A 12 -17.09 -21.23 9.49
CA HIS A 12 -16.78 -20.94 8.10
C HIS A 12 -16.56 -19.44 7.90
N LEU A 13 -15.64 -19.11 6.99
CA LEU A 13 -15.47 -17.78 6.44
C LEU A 13 -16.26 -17.67 5.13
N ARG A 14 -16.57 -16.43 4.73
CA ARG A 14 -17.17 -16.15 3.43
C ARG A 14 -16.17 -15.37 2.57
N CYS A 15 -15.78 -15.94 1.44
CA CYS A 15 -14.82 -15.29 0.55
C CYS A 15 -15.33 -13.92 0.09
N PHE A 16 -14.51 -12.88 0.21
CA PHE A 16 -14.89 -11.52 -0.16
C PHE A 16 -15.19 -11.38 -1.67
N LEU A 17 -14.58 -12.21 -2.53
CA LEU A 17 -14.82 -12.15 -3.98
C LEU A 17 -15.95 -13.08 -4.44
N CYS A 18 -15.79 -14.40 -4.30
CA CYS A 18 -16.77 -15.36 -4.84
C CYS A 18 -17.97 -15.63 -3.92
N LYS A 19 -17.97 -15.06 -2.70
CA LYS A 19 -19.02 -15.20 -1.68
C LYS A 19 -19.31 -16.62 -1.20
N SER A 20 -18.54 -17.61 -1.68
CA SER A 20 -18.66 -19.01 -1.27
C SER A 20 -18.10 -19.19 0.15
N PRO A 21 -18.74 -20.04 0.97
CA PRO A 21 -18.21 -20.41 2.28
C PRO A 21 -16.99 -21.30 2.13
N PHE A 22 -16.05 -21.18 3.06
CA PHE A 22 -14.90 -22.08 3.20
C PHE A 22 -14.52 -22.22 4.68
N PRO A 23 -13.86 -23.31 5.09
CA PRO A 23 -13.56 -23.58 6.50
C PRO A 23 -12.70 -22.48 7.13
N ARG A 24 -13.02 -22.04 8.36
CA ARG A 24 -12.14 -21.15 9.14
C ARG A 24 -11.14 -22.00 9.92
N ARG A 25 -9.86 -21.88 9.62
CA ARG A 25 -8.75 -22.63 10.23
C ARG A 25 -7.63 -21.68 10.66
N PRO A 26 -7.74 -21.01 11.82
CA PRO A 26 -6.75 -20.04 12.28
C PRO A 26 -5.38 -20.66 12.60
N LEU A 27 -5.32 -21.97 12.82
CA LEU A 27 -4.08 -22.73 13.07
C LEU A 27 -3.50 -23.38 11.79
N CYS A 28 -4.06 -23.07 10.61
CA CYS A 28 -3.51 -23.51 9.34
C CYS A 28 -2.43 -22.51 8.91
N ASP A 29 -1.31 -23.01 8.40
CA ASP A 29 -0.21 -22.17 7.89
C ASP A 29 -0.58 -21.42 6.60
N VAL A 30 -1.73 -21.73 6.00
CA VAL A 30 -2.21 -21.08 4.78
C VAL A 30 -3.05 -19.85 5.14
N PRO A 31 -2.66 -18.64 4.71
CA PRO A 31 -3.41 -17.42 5.00
C PRO A 31 -4.83 -17.47 4.43
N GLN A 32 -5.82 -17.10 5.25
CA GLN A 32 -7.24 -17.09 4.88
C GLN A 32 -7.85 -15.69 4.87
N GLU A 33 -7.16 -14.71 5.46
CA GLU A 33 -7.62 -13.34 5.62
C GLU A 33 -6.49 -12.37 5.27
N CYS A 34 -6.86 -11.17 4.85
CA CYS A 34 -5.91 -10.08 4.67
C CYS A 34 -5.44 -9.54 6.04
N ASP A 35 -4.14 -9.40 6.22
CA ASP A 35 -3.55 -8.91 7.47
C ASP A 35 -3.82 -7.43 7.75
N LEU A 36 -4.28 -6.66 6.74
CA LEU A 36 -4.58 -5.23 6.88
C LEU A 36 -6.06 -4.91 7.08
N CYS A 37 -6.96 -5.61 6.38
CA CYS A 37 -8.39 -5.31 6.41
C CYS A 37 -9.26 -6.42 7.02
N GLY A 38 -8.68 -7.57 7.37
CA GLY A 38 -9.39 -8.69 7.98
C GLY A 38 -10.38 -9.43 7.07
N LYS A 39 -10.55 -9.01 5.81
CA LYS A 39 -11.45 -9.69 4.86
C LYS A 39 -10.90 -11.06 4.50
N ALA A 40 -11.80 -12.04 4.38
CA ALA A 40 -11.48 -13.42 4.07
C ALA A 40 -11.41 -13.69 2.56
N PHE A 41 -10.48 -14.53 2.13
CA PHE A 41 -10.30 -14.94 0.73
C PHE A 41 -10.00 -16.44 0.66
N CYS A 42 -10.66 -17.16 -0.25
CA CYS A 42 -10.55 -18.61 -0.31
C CYS A 42 -9.39 -19.11 -1.20
N ASP A 43 -8.78 -18.24 -1.99
CA ASP A 43 -7.86 -18.61 -3.07
C ASP A 43 -6.67 -19.45 -2.59
N LEU A 44 -5.85 -18.88 -1.71
CA LEU A 44 -4.68 -19.57 -1.14
C LEU A 44 -5.08 -20.87 -0.43
N TYR A 45 -6.22 -20.88 0.27
CA TYR A 45 -6.67 -22.03 1.05
C TYR A 45 -7.22 -23.17 0.19
N LEU A 46 -8.01 -22.86 -0.85
CA LEU A 46 -8.64 -23.87 -1.71
C LEU A 46 -7.79 -24.21 -2.95
N GLY A 47 -6.68 -23.50 -3.18
CA GLY A 47 -5.90 -23.58 -4.42
C GLY A 47 -6.61 -22.95 -5.62
N GLY A 48 -7.47 -21.97 -5.37
CA GLY A 48 -8.26 -21.32 -6.39
C GLY A 48 -9.49 -20.59 -5.84
N CYS A 49 -9.98 -19.62 -6.60
CA CYS A 49 -11.24 -18.94 -6.33
C CYS A 49 -12.25 -19.22 -7.44
N ARG A 50 -13.52 -19.47 -7.08
CA ARG A 50 -14.61 -19.62 -8.06
C ARG A 50 -14.87 -18.36 -8.89
N ASN A 51 -14.47 -17.19 -8.37
CA ASN A 51 -14.38 -15.98 -9.18
C ASN A 51 -12.95 -15.93 -9.74
N PRO A 52 -12.74 -15.96 -11.06
CA PRO A 52 -11.40 -15.89 -11.67
C PRO A 52 -10.57 -14.69 -11.21
N GLN A 53 -11.20 -13.54 -10.94
CA GLN A 53 -10.52 -12.35 -10.41
C GLN A 53 -10.02 -12.53 -8.96
N GLY A 54 -10.45 -13.60 -8.28
CA GLY A 54 -10.02 -13.92 -6.92
C GLY A 54 -8.69 -14.65 -6.86
N VAL A 55 -8.24 -15.22 -7.97
CA VAL A 55 -6.93 -15.88 -8.06
C VAL A 55 -5.84 -14.81 -7.99
N GLY A 56 -4.93 -14.96 -7.03
CA GLY A 56 -3.89 -13.96 -6.75
C GLY A 56 -4.40 -12.69 -6.09
N TYR A 57 -5.67 -12.63 -5.67
CA TYR A 57 -6.20 -11.42 -5.04
C TYR A 57 -5.70 -11.21 -3.60
N LEU A 58 -5.37 -12.31 -2.90
CA LEU A 58 -4.73 -12.33 -1.58
C LEU A 58 -3.37 -13.02 -1.75
N GLN A 59 -2.28 -12.29 -1.48
CA GLN A 59 -0.91 -12.78 -1.67
C GLN A 59 0.03 -12.12 -0.66
N PRO A 60 1.22 -12.70 -0.37
CA PRO A 60 2.28 -11.99 0.34
C PRO A 60 2.53 -10.63 -0.28
N VAL A 61 2.77 -9.60 0.54
CA VAL A 61 2.83 -8.21 0.06
C VAL A 61 3.81 -8.02 -1.09
N GLY A 62 4.96 -8.70 -1.08
CA GLY A 62 5.96 -8.57 -2.13
C GLY A 62 5.65 -9.29 -3.45
N ASP A 63 4.63 -10.15 -3.47
CA ASP A 63 4.31 -11.00 -4.63
C ASP A 63 3.24 -10.36 -5.54
N HIS A 64 2.64 -9.24 -5.10
CA HIS A 64 1.72 -8.47 -5.94
C HIS A 64 2.46 -7.87 -7.14
N ALA A 65 1.82 -7.87 -8.30
CA ALA A 65 2.29 -7.15 -9.48
C ALA A 65 1.62 -5.78 -9.56
N MET A 66 2.41 -4.70 -9.70
CA MET A 66 1.92 -3.35 -9.85
C MET A 66 2.18 -2.85 -11.28
N SER A 67 1.11 -2.55 -12.01
CA SER A 67 1.18 -1.94 -13.34
C SER A 67 0.92 -0.44 -13.32
N GLU A 68 0.26 0.06 -12.28
CA GLU A 68 -0.20 1.45 -12.17
C GLU A 68 0.10 2.03 -10.78
N LEU A 69 0.26 3.35 -10.72
CA LEU A 69 0.43 4.06 -9.46
C LEU A 69 -0.92 4.24 -8.75
N PRO A 70 -0.98 4.14 -7.40
CA PRO A 70 -2.20 4.31 -6.61
C PRO A 70 -2.60 5.80 -6.44
N LEU A 71 -2.74 6.54 -7.55
CA LEU A 71 -2.95 8.00 -7.57
C LEU A 71 -4.15 8.45 -6.73
N GLY A 72 -5.22 7.65 -6.64
CA GLY A 72 -6.40 8.00 -5.84
C GLY A 72 -6.14 8.12 -4.33
N SER A 73 -5.08 7.49 -3.82
CA SER A 73 -4.72 7.54 -2.39
C SER A 73 -3.35 8.19 -2.12
N LEU A 74 -2.55 8.36 -3.16
CA LEU A 74 -1.19 8.86 -3.07
C LEU A 74 -1.16 10.32 -2.57
N PHE A 75 -0.34 10.59 -1.56
CA PHE A 75 -0.22 11.90 -0.91
C PHE A 75 -1.59 12.49 -0.48
N LEU A 76 -2.51 11.66 0.04
CA LEU A 76 -3.90 12.00 0.37
C LEU A 76 -4.64 12.80 -0.74
N GLY A 77 -4.31 12.55 -2.00
CA GLY A 77 -4.92 13.23 -3.16
C GLY A 77 -4.27 14.57 -3.53
N ASN A 78 -3.07 14.88 -3.02
CA ASN A 78 -2.32 16.07 -3.42
C ASN A 78 -1.79 15.92 -4.86
N THR A 79 -2.53 16.48 -5.83
CA THR A 79 -2.20 16.41 -7.26
C THR A 79 -0.89 17.12 -7.62
N VAL A 80 -0.44 18.10 -6.83
CA VAL A 80 0.85 18.77 -7.04
C VAL A 80 2.00 17.82 -6.75
N GLU A 81 2.00 17.14 -5.60
CA GLU A 81 3.04 16.16 -5.27
C GLU A 81 2.99 14.92 -6.17
N GLN A 82 1.78 14.48 -6.56
CA GLN A 82 1.63 13.43 -7.57
C GLN A 82 2.27 13.84 -8.90
N GLY A 83 2.00 15.07 -9.37
CA GLY A 83 2.58 15.58 -10.61
C GLY A 83 4.10 15.74 -10.55
N ILE A 84 4.67 16.09 -9.38
CA ILE A 84 6.13 16.14 -9.17
C ILE A 84 6.73 14.74 -9.28
N LEU A 85 6.14 13.75 -8.60
CA LEU A 85 6.61 12.37 -8.65
C LEU A 85 6.52 11.82 -10.08
N LEU A 86 5.40 12.01 -10.78
CA LEU A 86 5.19 11.54 -12.14
C LEU A 86 6.26 12.09 -13.11
N ARG A 87 6.52 13.40 -13.07
CA ARG A 87 7.57 14.04 -13.90
C ARG A 87 8.96 13.50 -13.60
N TYR A 88 9.26 13.23 -12.32
CA TYR A 88 10.53 12.61 -11.96
C TYR A 88 10.66 11.20 -12.52
N LEU A 89 9.63 10.36 -12.35
CA LEU A 89 9.64 8.99 -12.86
C LEU A 89 9.78 8.94 -14.39
N GLU A 90 9.10 9.85 -15.10
CA GLU A 90 9.22 10.01 -16.55
C GLU A 90 10.65 10.38 -16.96
N THR A 91 11.25 11.38 -16.30
CA THR A 91 12.62 11.84 -16.58
C THR A 91 13.65 10.75 -16.27
N ALA A 92 13.47 10.05 -15.15
CA ALA A 92 14.34 8.96 -14.72
C ALA A 92 14.08 7.64 -15.47
N LYS A 93 13.05 7.58 -16.33
CA LYS A 93 12.60 6.38 -17.06
C LYS A 93 12.36 5.17 -16.16
N VAL A 94 11.78 5.42 -14.99
CA VAL A 94 11.45 4.36 -14.01
C VAL A 94 10.00 3.92 -14.25
N ASP A 95 9.82 2.65 -14.61
CA ASP A 95 8.48 2.06 -14.72
C ASP A 95 7.91 1.61 -13.37
N VAL A 96 6.59 1.39 -13.32
CA VAL A 96 5.87 1.02 -12.08
C VAL A 96 6.32 -0.34 -11.53
N PRO A 97 6.52 -1.40 -12.33
CA PRO A 97 7.01 -2.68 -11.81
C PRO A 97 8.38 -2.56 -11.13
N THR A 98 9.33 -1.83 -11.73
CA THR A 98 10.66 -1.60 -11.16
C THR A 98 10.58 -0.78 -9.89
N LEU A 99 9.76 0.28 -9.90
CA LEU A 99 9.51 1.12 -8.72
C LEU A 99 8.92 0.31 -7.56
N TRP A 100 7.97 -0.57 -7.85
CA TRP A 100 7.37 -1.46 -6.86
C TRP A 100 8.40 -2.43 -6.28
N ALA A 101 9.21 -3.08 -7.12
CA ALA A 101 10.26 -3.99 -6.68
C ALA A 101 11.25 -3.29 -5.73
N LEU A 102 11.67 -2.07 -6.06
CA LEU A 102 12.52 -1.25 -5.19
C LEU A 102 11.83 -0.90 -3.86
N CYS A 103 10.55 -0.51 -3.90
CA CYS A 103 9.79 -0.22 -2.69
C CYS A 103 9.66 -1.44 -1.77
N VAL A 104 9.45 -2.63 -2.35
CA VAL A 104 9.37 -3.90 -1.62
C VAL A 104 10.71 -4.30 -1.02
N GLU A 105 11.82 -4.08 -1.74
CA GLU A 105 13.17 -4.31 -1.21
C GLU A 105 13.42 -3.46 0.04
N LYS A 106 13.14 -2.16 -0.06
CA LYS A 106 13.28 -1.20 1.06
C LYS A 106 12.34 -1.51 2.24
N LEU A 107 11.15 -2.03 1.97
CA LEU A 107 10.25 -2.53 3.00
C LEU A 107 10.82 -3.77 3.70
N LYS A 108 11.37 -4.73 2.94
CA LYS A 108 11.92 -5.99 3.47
C LYS A 108 13.17 -5.77 4.31
N SER A 109 14.04 -4.84 3.91
CA SER A 109 15.23 -4.45 4.67
C SER A 109 14.90 -3.67 5.95
N GLY A 110 13.69 -3.09 6.03
CA GLY A 110 13.27 -2.25 7.14
C GLY A 110 13.76 -0.80 7.04
N GLU A 111 14.41 -0.43 5.93
CA GLU A 111 14.82 0.94 5.67
C GLU A 111 13.62 1.88 5.54
N TRP A 112 12.56 1.43 4.86
CA TRP A 112 11.31 2.17 4.74
C TRP A 112 10.21 1.50 5.55
N VAL A 113 9.68 2.26 6.51
CA VAL A 113 8.61 1.81 7.41
C VAL A 113 7.33 2.59 7.10
N PRO A 114 6.39 2.00 6.33
CA PRO A 114 5.07 2.59 6.10
C PRO A 114 4.33 2.91 7.40
N ASP A 115 3.68 4.08 7.47
CA ASP A 115 2.80 4.45 8.58
C ASP A 115 1.43 3.77 8.40
N ILE A 116 1.41 2.45 8.62
CA ILE A 116 0.20 1.61 8.52
C ILE A 116 0.04 0.87 9.85
N THR A 117 -0.87 1.35 10.70
CA THR A 117 -1.10 0.83 12.06
C THR A 117 -2.07 -0.34 12.13
N SER A 118 -2.80 -0.63 11.05
CA SER A 118 -3.87 -1.64 11.04
C SER A 118 -3.41 -3.06 10.67
N VAL A 119 -2.10 -3.34 10.66
CA VAL A 119 -1.54 -4.63 10.22
C VAL A 119 -1.46 -5.63 11.38
N ARG A 120 -1.85 -6.89 11.12
CA ARG A 120 -1.60 -8.02 12.02
C ARG A 120 -0.17 -8.53 11.81
N GLY A 121 0.70 -8.28 12.79
CA GLY A 121 2.11 -8.68 12.73
C GLY A 121 2.97 -7.76 11.83
N PRO A 122 4.19 -8.21 11.45
CA PRO A 122 5.10 -7.40 10.65
C PRO A 122 4.63 -7.22 9.21
N LEU A 123 4.56 -5.97 8.73
CA LEU A 123 4.11 -5.66 7.37
C LEU A 123 4.96 -6.31 6.28
N LYS A 124 6.28 -6.43 6.49
CA LYS A 124 7.23 -7.02 5.54
C LYS A 124 6.95 -8.49 5.18
N SER A 125 6.21 -9.20 6.04
CA SER A 125 5.80 -10.60 5.85
C SER A 125 4.29 -10.77 5.75
N ALA A 126 3.54 -9.68 5.65
CA ALA A 126 2.07 -9.70 5.67
C ALA A 126 1.51 -10.27 4.36
N THR A 127 0.43 -11.04 4.49
CA THR A 127 -0.41 -11.47 3.38
C THR A 127 -1.58 -10.50 3.22
N VAL A 128 -1.63 -9.81 2.09
CA VAL A 128 -2.55 -8.68 1.88
C VAL A 128 -3.35 -8.86 0.60
N CYS A 129 -4.56 -8.30 0.60
CA CYS A 129 -5.37 -8.25 -0.61
C CYS A 129 -4.90 -7.13 -1.54
N ALA A 130 -5.20 -7.23 -2.84
CA ALA A 130 -4.76 -6.26 -3.85
C ALA A 130 -5.03 -4.78 -3.48
N PRO A 131 -6.23 -4.38 -2.97
CA PRO A 131 -6.45 -3.00 -2.51
C PRO A 131 -5.56 -2.58 -1.33
N CYS A 132 -5.23 -3.52 -0.43
CA CYS A 132 -4.33 -3.25 0.68
C CYS A 132 -2.87 -3.18 0.21
N ALA A 133 -2.47 -3.97 -0.79
CA ALA A 133 -1.17 -3.82 -1.43
C ALA A 133 -1.01 -2.43 -2.08
N GLN A 134 -2.05 -1.91 -2.73
CA GLN A 134 -2.06 -0.53 -3.27
C GLN A 134 -1.90 0.53 -2.16
N ARG A 135 -2.50 0.32 -0.97
CA ARG A 135 -2.30 1.20 0.19
C ARG A 135 -0.86 1.15 0.72
N VAL A 136 -0.26 -0.05 0.76
CA VAL A 136 1.16 -0.21 1.11
C VAL A 136 2.04 0.52 0.10
N PHE A 137 1.78 0.33 -1.20
CA PHE A 137 2.54 1.00 -2.25
C PHE A 137 2.44 2.52 -2.15
N SER A 138 1.24 3.06 -1.95
CA SER A 138 1.02 4.50 -1.72
C SER A 138 1.85 5.05 -0.55
N SER A 139 1.93 4.31 0.56
CA SER A 139 2.76 4.70 1.71
C SER A 139 4.26 4.57 1.42
N LEU A 140 4.69 3.59 0.64
CA LEU A 140 6.10 3.45 0.23
C LEU A 140 6.52 4.53 -0.76
N LEU A 141 5.63 4.98 -1.65
CA LEU A 141 5.89 6.08 -2.58
C LEU A 141 6.16 7.41 -1.86
N TYR A 142 5.63 7.58 -0.65
CA TYR A 142 6.02 8.71 0.20
C TYR A 142 7.51 8.64 0.58
N HIS A 143 7.99 7.47 1.01
CA HIS A 143 9.40 7.28 1.34
C HIS A 143 10.29 7.41 0.11
N PHE A 144 9.90 6.81 -1.02
CA PHE A 144 10.59 6.98 -2.30
C PHE A 144 10.73 8.46 -2.65
N ARG A 145 9.63 9.22 -2.62
CA ARG A 145 9.63 10.66 -2.94
C ARG A 145 10.53 11.48 -2.00
N ARG A 146 10.67 11.09 -0.72
CA ARG A 146 11.60 11.72 0.22
C ARG A 146 13.06 11.37 -0.05
N ALA A 147 13.32 10.17 -0.58
CA ALA A 147 14.65 9.69 -0.88
C ALA A 147 15.23 10.23 -2.21
N ILE A 148 14.39 10.83 -3.07
CA ILE A 148 14.87 11.47 -4.30
C ILE A 148 15.88 12.58 -3.96
N PRO A 149 17.09 12.55 -4.54
CA PRO A 149 18.08 13.61 -4.35
C PRO A 149 17.54 15.00 -4.74
N ARG A 150 17.87 16.02 -3.95
CA ARG A 150 17.33 17.39 -4.13
C ARG A 150 17.75 18.01 -5.46
N ASP A 151 18.94 17.71 -5.93
CA ASP A 151 19.50 18.15 -7.22
C ASP A 151 18.81 17.48 -8.42
N SER A 152 18.14 16.35 -8.21
CA SER A 152 17.33 15.66 -9.21
C SER A 152 15.90 16.21 -9.32
N LEU A 153 15.58 17.28 -8.58
CA LEU A 153 14.29 17.95 -8.59
C LEU A 153 14.45 19.43 -8.95
N PRO A 154 13.45 20.06 -9.61
CA PRO A 154 13.51 21.49 -9.90
C PRO A 154 13.70 22.36 -8.65
N PRO A 155 14.44 23.48 -8.73
CA PRO A 155 14.57 24.42 -7.60
C PRO A 155 13.23 24.91 -7.05
N THR A 156 12.24 25.08 -7.93
CA THR A 156 10.87 25.48 -7.55
C THR A 156 10.17 24.45 -6.66
N VAL A 157 10.56 23.18 -6.74
CA VAL A 157 10.03 22.10 -5.88
C VAL A 157 10.75 22.09 -4.53
N THR A 158 12.08 22.22 -4.55
CA THR A 158 12.94 22.06 -3.36
C THR A 158 13.05 23.33 -2.50
N ALA A 159 12.69 24.50 -3.05
CA ALA A 159 12.61 25.76 -2.32
C ALA A 159 11.31 25.93 -1.51
N ARG A 160 10.31 25.06 -1.71
CA ARG A 160 9.04 25.14 -0.95
C ARG A 160 9.31 24.85 0.53
N PRO A 161 8.85 25.69 1.46
CA PRO A 161 8.92 25.39 2.88
C PRO A 161 8.04 24.20 3.24
N ASP A 162 8.42 23.47 4.29
CA ASP A 162 7.63 22.36 4.80
C ASP A 162 6.29 22.85 5.40
N CYS A 163 5.20 22.18 5.04
CA CYS A 163 3.93 22.37 5.71
C CYS A 163 4.02 21.86 7.16
N TRP A 164 3.52 22.61 8.13
CA TRP A 164 3.54 22.19 9.53
C TRP A 164 2.80 20.86 9.78
N TYR A 165 1.75 20.59 9.02
CA TYR A 165 1.00 19.34 9.10
C TYR A 165 1.61 18.21 8.24
N GLY A 166 2.62 18.52 7.41
CA GLY A 166 3.28 17.58 6.51
C GLY A 166 2.32 16.72 5.70
N ILE A 167 2.60 15.42 5.64
CA ILE A 167 1.78 14.43 4.93
C ILE A 167 0.35 14.28 5.47
N GLN A 168 0.09 14.75 6.70
CA GLN A 168 -1.23 14.72 7.32
C GLN A 168 -2.06 15.99 7.05
N CYS A 169 -1.53 16.95 6.27
CA CYS A 169 -2.24 18.16 5.91
C CYS A 169 -3.52 17.83 5.13
N ARG A 170 -4.69 18.24 5.65
CA ARG A 170 -5.96 18.05 4.93
C ARG A 170 -6.22 19.13 3.88
N THR A 171 -5.59 20.29 4.02
CA THR A 171 -5.74 21.43 3.09
C THR A 171 -5.10 21.15 1.75
N MET A 172 -4.03 20.32 1.72
CA MET A 172 -3.27 20.05 0.49
C MET A 172 -4.07 19.39 -0.63
N ARG A 173 -5.18 18.71 -0.32
CA ARG A 173 -6.04 18.08 -1.34
C ARG A 173 -7.14 19.02 -1.88
N HIS A 174 -7.44 20.09 -1.15
CA HIS A 174 -8.59 20.98 -1.42
C HIS A 174 -8.17 22.38 -1.87
N SER A 175 -6.89 22.75 -1.69
CA SER A 175 -6.34 24.03 -2.13
C SER A 175 -5.07 23.81 -2.93
N THR A 176 -5.18 23.96 -4.25
CA THR A 176 -4.03 23.89 -5.16
C THR A 176 -2.98 24.93 -4.81
N GLN A 177 -3.39 26.14 -4.43
CA GLN A 177 -2.48 27.20 -4.00
C GLN A 177 -1.66 26.77 -2.77
N HIS A 178 -2.28 26.14 -1.78
CA HIS A 178 -1.57 25.61 -0.61
C HIS A 178 -0.61 24.47 -0.99
N ALA A 179 -1.04 23.55 -1.85
CA ALA A 179 -0.22 22.44 -2.34
C ALA A 179 0.99 22.91 -3.17
N GLN A 180 0.85 24.02 -3.89
CA GLN A 180 1.95 24.66 -4.63
C GLN A 180 2.91 25.41 -3.70
N ALA A 181 2.40 26.07 -2.66
CA ALA A 181 3.21 26.89 -1.77
C ALA A 181 4.07 26.08 -0.79
N TYR A 182 3.62 24.90 -0.36
CA TYR A 182 4.29 24.11 0.68
C TYR A 182 4.69 22.72 0.19
N ASN A 183 5.77 22.19 0.76
CA ASN A 183 6.11 20.77 0.68
C ASN A 183 5.26 19.98 1.67
N HIS A 184 4.62 18.90 1.21
CA HIS A 184 3.89 17.95 2.07
C HIS A 184 4.58 16.60 2.18
N VAL A 185 5.70 16.42 1.49
CA VAL A 185 6.54 15.22 1.59
C VAL A 185 7.52 15.38 2.78
N CYS A 186 6.96 15.70 3.94
CA CYS A 186 7.67 15.97 5.19
C CYS A 186 6.86 15.45 6.40
N PRO A 187 7.50 15.23 7.56
CA PRO A 187 6.79 14.86 8.78
C PRO A 187 5.90 15.98 9.31
N ASN A 188 4.89 15.62 10.10
CA ASN A 188 4.12 16.59 10.86
C ASN A 188 4.98 17.11 12.04
N VAL A 189 5.21 18.42 12.07
CA VAL A 189 6.00 19.10 13.11
C VAL A 189 5.16 20.02 13.98
N LYS A 190 3.83 20.05 13.78
CA LYS A 190 2.94 20.87 14.59
C LYS A 190 3.03 20.40 16.05
N ARG A 191 3.56 21.26 16.91
CA ARG A 191 3.44 21.11 18.36
C ARG A 191 1.96 21.17 18.71
N LYS A 192 1.47 20.20 19.47
CA LYS A 192 0.14 20.30 20.08
C LYS A 192 0.17 21.51 21.00
N GLU A 193 -0.47 22.59 20.58
CA GLU A 193 -0.98 23.62 21.48
C GLU A 193 -2.23 23.06 22.17
#